data_AF-A0A7X6VVA4-F1
#
_entry.id   AF-A0A7X6VVA4-F1
#
_cell.length_a   1.000
_cell.length_b   1.000
_cell.length_c   1.000
_cell.angle_alpha   90.00
_cell.angle_beta   90.00
_cell.angle_gamma   90.00
#
_symmetry.space_group_name_H-M   'P 1'
#
loop_
_entity.id
_entity.type
_entity.pdbx_description
1 polymer ?
#
loop_
_entity_poly.entity_id
_entity_poly.type
_entity_poly.pdbx_seq_one_letter_code
_entity_poly.pdbx_strand_id
1 'polypeptide(L)'
;MKEQPKIDVGIVSRKELRFFLSSSFFEKNQQFSAGEYIATVEKNRISILTGSGEKFEGDSFLFISEKESFFELKNVTIGIGFHWEQDENQRFRGALKLIPE
;
A
#
# COMPACT_ATOMS: atom_id res chain seq x y z
N MET A 1 -27.12 -16.26 0.43
CA MET A 1 -26.29 -15.05 0.35
C MET A 1 -25.17 -15.35 -0.64
N LYS A 2 -24.96 -14.53 -1.69
CA LYS A 2 -23.83 -14.76 -2.61
C LYS A 2 -22.55 -14.36 -1.86
N GLU A 3 -21.67 -15.30 -1.60
CA GLU A 3 -20.34 -15.02 -1.07
C GLU A 3 -19.60 -14.18 -2.10
N GLN A 4 -19.25 -12.95 -1.72
CA GLN A 4 -18.43 -12.10 -2.56
C GLN A 4 -17.00 -12.67 -2.53
N PRO A 5 -16.34 -12.86 -3.68
CA PRO A 5 -14.96 -13.32 -3.68
C PRO A 5 -14.10 -12.27 -2.96
N LYS A 6 -13.34 -12.71 -1.95
CA LYS A 6 -12.22 -11.93 -1.44
C LYS A 6 -11.14 -11.97 -2.51
N ILE A 7 -10.88 -10.82 -3.12
CA ILE A 7 -9.82 -10.67 -4.13
C ILE A 7 -8.62 -10.06 -3.41
N ASP A 8 -7.54 -10.83 -3.28
CA ASP A 8 -6.24 -10.31 -2.89
C ASP A 8 -5.49 -9.91 -4.17
N VAL A 9 -5.30 -8.61 -4.37
CA VAL A 9 -4.55 -8.08 -5.52
C VAL A 9 -3.13 -7.77 -5.06
N GLY A 10 -2.15 -8.54 -5.56
CA GLY A 10 -0.73 -8.21 -5.42
C GLY A 10 -0.30 -7.27 -6.54
N ILE A 11 0.18 -6.07 -6.20
CA ILE A 11 0.73 -5.11 -7.16
C ILE A 11 2.01 -4.56 -6.56
N VAL A 12 3.14 -4.70 -7.27
CA VAL A 12 4.21 -3.70 -7.48
C VAL A 12 5.47 -4.41 -7.99
N SER A 13 5.97 -4.01 -9.17
CA SER A 13 7.27 -4.44 -9.72
C SER A 13 8.36 -3.37 -9.54
N ARG A 14 8.18 -2.44 -8.60
CA ARG A 14 9.03 -1.24 -8.44
C ARG A 14 9.77 -1.28 -7.10
N LYS A 15 10.98 -0.71 -7.08
CA LYS A 15 11.82 -0.59 -5.87
C LYS A 15 11.21 0.33 -4.81
N GLU A 16 10.33 1.24 -5.22
CA GLU A 16 9.66 2.22 -4.37
C GLU A 16 8.16 2.20 -4.69
N LEU A 17 7.35 2.16 -3.63
CA LEU A 17 5.90 2.30 -3.68
C LEU A 17 5.49 3.57 -2.93
N ARG A 18 4.82 4.48 -3.63
CA ARG A 18 4.21 5.67 -3.01
C ARG A 18 2.73 5.41 -2.80
N PHE A 19 2.24 5.68 -1.61
CA PHE A 19 0.83 5.49 -1.29
C PHE A 19 0.30 6.54 -0.31
N PHE A 20 -1.00 6.79 -0.39
CA PHE A 20 -1.72 7.69 0.48
C PHE A 20 -2.73 6.93 1.33
N LEU A 21 -2.82 7.26 2.61
CA LEU A 21 -3.88 6.77 3.51
C LEU A 21 -4.92 7.87 3.73
N SER A 22 -6.21 7.60 3.45
CA SER A 22 -7.27 8.60 3.57
C SER A 22 -7.67 8.96 5.00
N SER A 23 -7.27 8.12 5.96
CA SER A 23 -7.57 8.25 7.39
C SER A 23 -6.43 7.65 8.20
N SER A 24 -6.62 7.53 9.51
CA SER A 24 -5.75 6.65 10.29
C SER A 24 -5.95 5.18 9.94
N PHE A 25 -4.83 4.46 9.85
CA PHE A 25 -4.74 3.01 9.78
C PHE A 25 -3.87 2.53 10.95
N PHE A 26 -3.98 1.26 11.27
CA PHE A 26 -3.20 0.60 12.32
C PHE A 26 -2.41 -0.55 11.72
N GLU A 27 -1.15 -0.69 12.16
CA GLU A 27 -0.36 -1.91 11.99
C GLU A 27 0.01 -2.40 13.39
N LYS A 28 -0.48 -3.58 13.77
CA LYS A 28 -0.39 -4.10 15.14
C LYS A 28 -0.87 -3.05 16.17
N ASN A 29 0.04 -2.44 16.93
CA ASN A 29 -0.24 -1.42 17.94
C ASN A 29 0.23 -0.01 17.52
N GLN A 30 0.77 0.14 16.31
CA GLN A 30 1.23 1.42 15.77
C GLN A 30 0.13 2.06 14.93
N GLN A 31 -0.23 3.30 15.26
CA GLN A 31 -1.12 4.11 14.44
C GLN A 31 -0.33 4.84 13.36
N PHE A 32 -0.87 4.85 12.15
CA PHE A 32 -0.39 5.59 10.99
C PHE A 32 -1.47 6.61 10.60
N SER A 33 -1.13 7.89 10.58
CA SER A 33 -2.08 8.97 10.31
C SER A 33 -2.46 9.07 8.82
N ALA A 34 -3.50 9.84 8.50
CA ALA A 34 -3.78 10.17 7.11
C ALA A 34 -2.59 10.93 6.50
N GLY A 35 -2.22 10.62 5.26
CA GLY A 35 -1.08 11.25 4.60
C GLY A 35 -0.41 10.38 3.56
N GLU A 36 0.65 10.94 2.98
CA GLU A 36 1.50 10.29 1.98
C GLU A 36 2.64 9.52 2.65
N TYR A 37 2.96 8.37 2.07
CA TYR A 37 3.96 7.42 2.54
C TYR A 37 4.77 6.88 1.37
N ILE A 38 6.02 6.50 1.66
CA ILE A 38 6.91 5.83 0.72
C ILE A 38 7.37 4.52 1.34
N ALA A 39 7.09 3.40 0.70
CA ALA A 39 7.65 2.10 1.06
C ALA A 39 8.78 1.71 0.10
N THR A 40 9.89 1.26 0.65
CA THR A 40 11.03 0.68 -0.09
C THR A 40 11.39 -0.67 0.48
N VAL A 41 11.99 -1.53 -0.35
CA VAL A 41 12.49 -2.85 0.08
C VAL A 41 14.00 -2.89 -0.08
N GLU A 42 14.72 -3.14 1.01
CA GLU A 42 16.16 -3.38 1.01
C GLU A 42 16.48 -4.62 1.82
N LYS A 43 17.27 -5.55 1.25
CA LYS A 43 17.69 -6.79 1.93
C LYS A 43 16.53 -7.56 2.58
N ASN A 44 15.42 -7.72 1.84
CA ASN A 44 14.21 -8.41 2.28
C ASN A 44 13.47 -7.75 3.47
N ARG A 45 13.75 -6.48 3.74
CA ARG A 45 13.08 -5.68 4.78
C ARG A 45 12.42 -4.47 4.16
N ILE A 46 11.21 -4.16 4.64
CA ILE A 46 10.45 -3.00 4.21
C ILE A 46 10.81 -1.82 5.10
N SER A 47 11.05 -0.68 4.48
CA SER A 47 11.20 0.62 5.13
C SER A 47 10.07 1.53 4.67
N ILE A 48 9.38 2.18 5.60
CA ILE A 48 8.30 3.11 5.34
C ILE A 48 8.70 4.49 5.86
N LEU A 49 8.70 5.48 4.97
CA LEU A 49 8.94 6.88 5.30
C LEU A 49 7.61 7.65 5.22
N THR A 50 7.28 8.39 6.27
CA THR A 50 6.12 9.27 6.29
C THR A 50 6.43 10.64 5.68
N GLY A 51 5.40 11.38 5.27
CA GLY A 51 5.58 12.79 4.89
C GLY A 51 6.15 13.69 5.99
N SER A 52 6.03 13.31 7.27
CA SER A 52 6.65 14.00 8.41
C SER A 52 8.14 13.69 8.59
N GLY A 53 8.68 12.70 7.86
CA GLY A 53 10.07 12.24 7.97
C GLY A 53 10.28 11.11 8.99
N GLU A 54 9.22 10.57 9.59
CA GLU A 54 9.29 9.40 10.46
C GLU A 54 9.54 8.14 9.63
N LYS A 55 10.38 7.24 10.14
CA LYS A 55 10.77 6.01 9.45
C LYS A 55 10.38 4.79 10.28
N PHE A 56 9.78 3.80 9.62
CA PHE A 56 9.41 2.50 10.20
C PHE A 56 10.06 1.38 9.40
N GLU A 57 10.54 0.34 10.07
CA GLU A 57 11.16 -0.81 9.42
C GLU A 57 10.53 -2.10 9.92
N GLY A 58 10.35 -3.07 9.03
CA GLY A 58 9.73 -4.35 9.37
C GLY A 58 9.78 -5.36 8.22
N ASP A 59 9.55 -6.62 8.55
CA ASP A 59 9.54 -7.71 7.56
C ASP A 59 8.25 -7.71 6.71
N SER A 60 7.18 -7.14 7.24
CA SER A 60 5.93 -6.88 6.51
C SER A 60 5.10 -5.85 7.28
N PHE A 61 4.17 -5.21 6.59
CA PHE A 61 3.21 -4.29 7.20
C PHE A 61 1.79 -4.69 6.78
N LEU A 62 0.84 -4.60 7.70
CA LEU A 62 -0.58 -4.78 7.44
C LEU A 62 -1.36 -3.60 8.00
N PHE A 63 -1.69 -2.66 7.12
CA PHE A 63 -2.48 -1.48 7.45
C PHE A 63 -3.96 -1.82 7.40
N ILE A 64 -4.64 -1.67 8.55
CA ILE A 64 -6.08 -1.87 8.67
C ILE A 64 -6.71 -0.59 9.18
N SER A 65 -7.83 -0.16 8.60
CA SER A 65 -8.63 0.92 9.15
C SER A 65 -9.91 0.37 9.78
N GLU A 66 -10.32 0.94 10.91
CA GLU A 66 -11.57 0.59 11.59
C GLU A 66 -12.79 1.33 11.00
N LYS A 67 -12.56 2.31 10.13
CA LYS A 67 -13.59 3.13 9.50
C LYS A 67 -13.65 2.84 8.01
N GLU A 68 -14.73 3.29 7.36
CA GLU A 68 -14.84 3.26 5.91
C GLU A 68 -13.79 4.21 5.32
N SER A 69 -12.67 3.62 4.89
CA SER A 69 -11.47 4.33 4.43
C SER A 69 -10.92 3.71 3.15
N PHE A 70 -10.05 4.45 2.49
CA PHE A 70 -9.35 3.99 1.30
C PHE A 70 -7.85 4.30 1.41
N PHE A 71 -7.07 3.55 0.64
CA PHE A 71 -5.70 3.92 0.34
C PHE A 71 -5.57 4.10 -1.17
N GLU A 72 -4.66 4.98 -1.58
CA GLU A 72 -4.35 5.23 -2.98
C GLU A 72 -2.91 4.82 -3.25
N LEU A 73 -2.69 3.91 -4.19
CA LEU A 73 -1.37 3.59 -4.72
C LEU A 73 -1.08 4.54 -5.88
N LYS A 74 0.08 5.18 -5.87
CA LYS A 74 0.47 6.15 -6.90
C LYS A 74 1.25 5.46 -8.01
N ASN A 75 1.04 5.90 -9.26
CA ASN A 75 1.78 5.44 -10.43
C ASN A 75 1.80 3.91 -10.57
N VAL A 76 0.64 3.28 -10.39
CA VAL A 76 0.48 1.85 -10.62
C VAL A 76 0.45 1.61 -12.13
N THR A 77 1.36 0.78 -12.61
CA THR A 77 1.36 0.34 -14.01
C THR A 77 0.27 -0.71 -14.22
N ILE A 78 -0.66 -0.40 -15.12
CA ILE A 78 -1.71 -1.31 -15.58
C ILE A 78 -1.35 -1.77 -16.99
N GLY A 79 -1.57 -3.06 -17.28
CA GLY A 79 -1.35 -3.60 -18.62
C GLY A 79 0.13 -3.86 -18.96
N ILE A 80 0.94 -4.27 -17.97
CA ILE A 80 2.37 -4.57 -18.15
C ILE A 80 2.59 -5.50 -19.35
N GLY A 81 3.37 -5.05 -20.34
CA GLY A 81 3.70 -5.81 -21.55
C GLY A 81 2.65 -5.78 -22.65
N PHE A 82 1.65 -4.89 -22.57
CA PHE A 82 0.64 -4.68 -23.61
C PHE A 82 0.73 -3.28 -24.23
N HIS A 83 0.14 -3.10 -25.42
CA HIS A 83 0.13 -1.82 -26.15
C HIS A 83 -0.63 -0.68 -25.44
N TRP A 84 -1.40 -1.00 -24.40
CA TRP A 84 -2.18 -0.06 -23.60
C TRP A 84 -1.61 0.09 -22.18
N GLU A 85 -0.34 -0.27 -21.97
CA GLU A 85 0.36 -0.07 -20.72
C GLU A 85 0.30 1.42 -20.31
N GLN A 86 -0.19 1.70 -19.09
CA GLN A 86 -0.33 3.05 -18.57
C GLN A 86 -0.09 3.06 -17.06
N ASP A 87 0.50 4.15 -16.56
CA ASP A 87 0.61 4.44 -15.13
C ASP A 87 -0.59 5.28 -14.66
N GLU A 88 -1.28 4.81 -13.62
CA GLU A 88 -2.42 5.51 -13.03
C GLU A 88 -2.43 5.41 -11.50
N ASN A 89 -3.05 6.38 -10.83
CA ASN A 89 -3.28 6.30 -9.39
C ASN A 89 -4.52 5.44 -9.13
N GLN A 90 -4.37 4.40 -8.30
CA GLN A 90 -5.41 3.42 -8.04
C GLN A 90 -5.87 3.50 -6.59
N ARG A 91 -7.19 3.56 -6.38
CA ARG A 91 -7.81 3.62 -5.05
C ARG A 91 -8.40 2.27 -4.66
N PHE A 92 -8.10 1.84 -3.46
CA PHE A 92 -8.57 0.59 -2.90
C PHE A 92 -9.21 0.81 -1.54
N ARG A 93 -10.25 0.05 -1.26
CA ARG A 93 -10.85 -0.06 0.07
C ARG A 93 -10.37 -1.34 0.72
N GLY A 94 -10.31 -1.35 2.05
CA GLY A 94 -9.88 -2.51 2.85
C GLY A 94 -8.47 -2.34 3.40
N ALA A 95 -7.79 -3.48 3.59
CA ALA A 95 -6.45 -3.50 4.18
C ALA A 95 -5.36 -3.41 3.11
N LEU A 96 -4.28 -2.70 3.42
CA LEU A 96 -3.06 -2.68 2.61
C LEU A 96 -2.02 -3.56 3.28
N LYS A 97 -1.61 -4.64 2.62
CA LYS A 97 -0.52 -5.49 3.08
C LYS A 97 0.71 -5.28 2.21
N LEU A 98 1.84 -4.97 2.84
CA LEU A 98 3.14 -4.87 2.20
C LEU A 98 4.00 -6.06 2.63
N ILE A 99 4.57 -6.76 1.66
CA ILE A 99 5.48 -7.90 1.85
C ILE A 99 6.71 -7.69 0.93
N PRO A 100 7.90 -8.15 1.33
CA PRO A 100 9.03 -8.26 0.41
C PRO A 100 8.74 -9.31 -0.67
N GLU A 101 9.44 -9.20 -1.81
CA GLU A 101 9.37 -10.16 -2.94
C GLU A 101 9.75 -11.59 -2.51
#